data_AF-A0A672P205-F1
#
_entry.id   AF-A0A672P205-F1
#
_cell.length_a   1.000
_cell.length_b   1.000
_cell.length_c   1.000
_cell.angle_alpha   90.00
_cell.angle_beta   90.00
_cell.angle_gamma   90.00
#
_symmetry.space_group_name_H-M   'P 1'
#
loop_
_entity.id
_entity.type
_entity.pdbx_description
1 polymer ?
#
loop_
_entity_poly.entity_id
_entity_poly.type
_entity_poly.pdbx_seq_one_letter_code
_entity_poly.pdbx_strand_id
1 'polypeptide(L)' 'MAGKRALVILAKGAEEMETVIPVDVMRRAGIAVTVAGLAGKEPVQCSRDVMICPDSSLEDARKQVWF' A
#
# COMPACT_ATOMS: atom_id res chain seq x y z
N MET A 1 7.66 -20.16 6.73
CA MET A 1 6.44 -19.85 7.51
C MET A 1 5.60 -18.90 6.68
N ALA A 2 4.35 -19.25 6.37
CA ALA A 2 3.47 -18.37 5.60
C ALA A 2 3.01 -17.21 6.50
N GLY A 3 3.69 -16.07 6.40
CA GLY A 3 3.32 -14.84 7.10
C GLY A 3 1.96 -14.33 6.64
N LYS A 4 1.24 -13.61 7.52
CA LYS A 4 0.01 -12.91 7.13
C LYS A 4 0.30 -11.90 6.02
N ARG A 5 -0.71 -11.61 5.20
CA ARG A 5 -0.65 -10.64 4.10
C ARG A 5 -1.62 -9.48 4.36
N ALA A 6 -1.24 -8.27 3.95
CA ALA A 6 -2.09 -7.09 4.03
C ALA A 6 -2.05 -6.29 2.71
N LEU A 7 -3.18 -5.68 2.37
CA LEU A 7 -3.34 -4.80 1.22
C LEU A 7 -3.68 -3.40 1.74
N VAL A 8 -2.87 -2.41 1.39
CA VAL A 8 -3.14 -0.99 1.68
C VAL A 8 -3.44 -0.29 0.37
N ILE A 9 -4.65 0.24 0.22
CA ILE A 9 -5.08 0.90 -1.01
C ILE A 9 -4.74 2.39 -0.91
N LEU A 10 -3.92 2.87 -1.85
CA LEU A 10 -3.42 4.24 -1.89
C LEU A 10 -4.12 5.02 -3.01
N ALA A 11 -4.85 6.06 -2.64
CA ALA A 11 -5.56 6.94 -3.56
C ALA A 11 -5.05 8.39 -3.45
N LYS A 12 -5.26 9.18 -4.50
CA LYS A 12 -4.90 10.61 -4.49
C LYS A 12 -5.61 11.32 -3.34
N GLY A 13 -4.86 12.11 -2.57
CA GLY A 13 -5.38 12.81 -1.39
C GLY A 13 -5.47 11.95 -0.12
N ALA A 14 -4.94 10.72 -0.12
CA ALA A 14 -4.76 9.95 1.10
C ALA A 14 -3.88 10.70 2.13
N GLU A 15 -4.16 10.50 3.41
CA GLU A 15 -3.31 11.04 4.48
C GLU A 15 -2.04 10.18 4.59
N GLU A 16 -0.89 10.83 4.41
CA GLU A 16 0.41 10.17 4.30
C GLU A 16 0.88 9.51 5.60
N MET A 17 0.57 10.06 6.77
CA MET A 17 0.91 9.43 8.05
C MET A 17 0.04 8.20 8.32
N GLU A 18 -1.26 8.27 8.03
CA GLU A 18 -2.22 7.16 8.11
C GLU A 18 -1.89 6.06 7.09
N THR A 19 -1.16 6.38 6.02
CA THR A 19 -0.66 5.40 5.06
C THR A 19 0.65 4.79 5.54
N VAL A 20 1.66 5.62 5.84
CA VAL A 20 3.02 5.16 6.11
C VAL A 20 3.14 4.46 7.46
N ILE A 21 2.48 4.97 8.51
CA ILE A 21 2.61 4.40 9.87
C ILE A 21 2.07 2.96 9.93
N PRO A 22 0.83 2.66 9.47
CA PRO A 22 0.34 1.28 9.50
C PRO A 22 1.15 0.35 8.60
N VAL A 23 1.58 0.81 7.41
CA VAL A 23 2.43 0.02 6.51
C VAL A 23 3.74 -0.36 7.20
N ASP A 24 4.42 0.60 7.82
CA ASP A 24 5.69 0.35 8.54
C ASP A 24 5.45 -0.62 9.71
N VAL A 25 4.48 -0.35 10.58
CA VAL A 25 4.19 -1.20 11.75
C VAL A 25 3.84 -2.64 11.34
N MET A 26 3.01 -2.82 10.30
CA MET A 26 2.67 -4.16 9.79
C MET A 26 3.90 -4.88 9.22
N ARG A 27 4.78 -4.18 8.49
CA ARG A 27 6.04 -4.75 7.99
C ARG A 27 6.96 -5.16 9.14
N ARG A 28 7.08 -4.35 10.20
CA ARG A 28 7.83 -4.70 11.44
C ARG A 28 7.25 -5.92 12.16
N ALA A 29 5.93 -6.12 12.08
CA ALA A 29 5.25 -7.30 12.61
C ALA A 29 5.43 -8.56 11.74
N GLY A 30 6.19 -8.49 10.64
CA GLY A 30 6.41 -9.62 9.73
C GLY A 30 5.25 -9.89 8.77
N ILE A 31 4.33 -8.95 8.60
CA ILE A 31 3.24 -9.04 7.64
C ILE A 31 3.76 -8.63 6.26
N ALA A 32 3.45 -9.41 5.23
CA ALA A 32 3.72 -9.04 3.84
C ALA A 32 2.69 -8.01 3.38
N VAL A 33 3.08 -6.72 3.37
CA VAL A 33 2.23 -5.59 3.00
C VAL A 33 2.46 -5.18 1.56
N THR A 34 1.40 -5.14 0.76
CA THR A 34 1.38 -4.54 -0.59
C THR A 34 0.66 -3.20 -0.53
N VAL A 35 1.35 -2.10 -0.86
CA VAL A 35 0.73 -0.79 -1.10
C VAL A 35 0.28 -0.73 -2.56
N ALA A 36 -1.03 -0.69 -2.79
CA ALA A 36 -1.63 -0.75 -4.11
C ALA A 36 -2.23 0.59 -4.51
N GLY A 37 -1.73 1.19 -5.60
CA GLY A 37 -2.28 2.43 -6.14
C GLY A 37 -3.65 2.20 -6.79
N LEU A 38 -4.65 2.98 -6.37
CA LEU A 38 -6.01 2.91 -6.90
C LEU A 38 -6.06 3.28 -8.39
N ALA A 39 -5.32 4.31 -8.79
CA ALA A 39 -5.29 4.82 -10.16
C ALA A 39 -4.26 4.12 -11.07
N GLY A 40 -3.38 3.28 -10.51
CA GLY A 40 -2.31 2.62 -11.27
C GLY A 40 -1.03 2.44 -10.46
N LYS A 41 0.10 2.33 -11.16
CA LYS A 41 1.44 2.17 -10.58
C LYS A 41 2.19 3.49 -10.41
N GLU A 42 1.65 4.59 -10.95
CA GLU A 42 2.28 5.89 -10.87
C GLU A 42 2.31 6.43 -9.43
N PRO A 43 3.28 7.29 -9.08
CA PRO A 43 3.33 7.94 -7.78
C PRO A 43 2.02 8.68 -7.45
N VAL A 44 1.58 8.55 -6.20
CA VAL A 44 0.33 9.14 -5.72
C VAL A 44 0.64 10.34 -4.84
N GLN A 45 0.06 11.48 -5.20
CA GLN A 45 0.09 12.69 -4.38
C GLN A 45 -0.89 12.56 -3.20
N CYS A 46 -0.33 12.59 -1.99
CA CYS A 46 -1.08 12.54 -0.73
C CYS A 46 -1.65 13.92 -0.37
N SER A 47 -2.31 13.99 0.78
CA SER A 47 -3.07 15.17 1.21
C SER A 47 -2.21 16.40 1.52
N ARG A 48 -0.95 16.23 1.94
CA ARG A 48 0.01 17.32 2.21
C ARG A 48 1.19 17.25 1.24
N ASP A 49 0.90 16.92 -0.02
CA ASP A 49 1.81 16.93 -1.16
C ASP A 49 2.98 15.93 -1.10
N VAL A 50 2.99 15.01 -0.13
CA VAL A 50 3.92 13.88 -0.15
C VAL A 50 3.59 12.95 -1.32
N MET A 51 4.60 12.59 -2.10
CA MET A 51 4.48 11.63 -3.18
C MET A 51 4.86 10.23 -2.69
N ILE A 52 3.95 9.26 -2.78
CA ILE A 52 4.20 7.86 -2.43
C ILE A 52 4.13 7.01 -3.68
N CYS A 53 5.19 6.26 -3.98
CA CYS A 53 5.21 5.25 -5.03
C CYS A 53 4.57 3.95 -4.51
N PRO A 54 3.44 3.49 -5.09
CA PRO A 54 2.86 2.21 -4.70
C PRO A 54 3.73 1.03 -5.18
N ASP A 55 3.67 -0.09 -4.45
CA ASP A 55 4.37 -1.33 -4.83
C ASP A 55 3.77 -1.95 -6.11
N SER A 56 2.46 -1.76 -6.34
CA SER A 56 1.70 -2.32 -7.46
C SER A 56 0.45 -1.48 -7.75
N SER A 57 -0.23 -1.69 -8.89
CA SER A 57 -1.60 -1.21 -9.07
C SER A 57 -2.57 -2.10 -8.29
N LEU A 58 -3.76 -1.56 -7.96
CA LEU A 58 -4.84 -2.34 -7.36
C LEU A 58 -5.28 -3.50 -8.27
N GLU A 59 -5.28 -3.30 -9.58
CA GLU A 59 -5.62 -4.34 -10.55
C GLU A 59 -4.66 -5.53 -10.48
N ASP A 60 -3.35 -5.25 -10.36
CA ASP A 60 -2.33 -6.29 -10.26
C ASP A 60 -2.30 -6.94 -8.88
N ALA A 61 -2.55 -6.17 -7.82
CA ALA A 61 -2.69 -6.70 -6.47
C ALA A 61 -3.87 -7.70 -6.37
N ARG A 62 -4.97 -7.43 -7.09
CA ARG A 62 -6.13 -8.35 -7.17
C ARG A 62 -5.77 -9.72 -7.74
N LYS A 63 -4.76 -9.80 -8.62
CA LYS A 63 -4.32 -11.06 -9.26
C LYS A 63 -3.46 -11.93 -8.32
N GLN A 64 -3.09 -11.44 -7.13
CA GLN A 64 -2.26 -12.17 -6.18
C GLN A 64 -3.08 -13.16 -5.33
N VAL A 65 -2.42 -14.19 -4.80
CA VAL A 65 -3.03 -15.21 -3.92
C VAL A 65 -3.04 -14.71 -2.48
N TRP A 66 -4.21 -14.43 -1.90
CA TRP A 66 -4.33 -13.81 -0.57
C TRP A 66 -4.54 -14.79 0.58
N PHE A 67 -4.68 -16.09 0.28
CA PHE A 67 -5.02 -17.16 1.22
C PHE A 67 -3.99 -18.29 1.18
#